data_AF-A0A6P0SZ97-F1
#
_entry.id   AF-A0A6P0SZ97-F1
#
_cell.length_a   1.000
_cell.length_b   1.000
_cell.length_c   1.000
_cell.angle_alpha   90.00
_cell.angle_beta   90.00
_cell.angle_gamma   90.00
#
_symmetry.space_group_name_H-M   'P 1'
#
loop_
_entity.id
_entity.type
_entity.pdbx_description
1 polymer ?
#
loop_
_entity_poly.entity_id
_entity_poly.type
_entity_poly.pdbx_seq_one_letter_code
_entity_poly.pdbx_strand_id
1 'polypeptide(L)'
;MVGVTVTGISFVIPRSLNEEPSYESKFRILVEPVNAENDLGSLTPGLGDKNITSSLDYQTQIQVLRSPELMEVVLAEVQKNYPEISYDSLIGNLKITRLGKTKILEISYQGNDPDLILTILDQLAKVYLNYSLNERQTNLRQGIQFIENQLPSLQARVNQLQNQLQAFRERYQFTDPDSKAAQITSQMTALKQQNLALEQQLAKSRFNLSSLQEETGAVAALSEAPL
;
A
#
# COMPACT_ATOMS: atom_id res chain seq x y z
N MET A 1 -16.47 -12.41 4.41
CA MET A 1 -17.84 -12.84 4.79
C MET A 1 -18.07 -12.29 6.18
N VAL A 2 -18.93 -11.28 6.33
CA VAL A 2 -19.23 -10.71 7.65
C VAL A 2 -20.17 -11.69 8.35
N GLY A 3 -19.65 -12.45 9.32
CA GLY A 3 -20.46 -13.33 10.15
C GLY A 3 -21.04 -12.55 11.31
N VAL A 4 -22.35 -12.30 11.31
CA VAL A 4 -23.08 -11.79 12.47
C VAL A 4 -23.53 -12.99 13.30
N THR A 5 -23.17 -13.04 14.58
CA THR A 5 -23.68 -14.05 15.52
C THR A 5 -24.42 -13.33 16.62
N VAL A 6 -25.72 -13.64 16.77
CA VAL A 6 -26.57 -13.15 17.85
C VAL A 6 -26.46 -14.16 19.00
N THR A 7 -26.01 -13.69 20.17
CA THR A 7 -25.85 -14.55 21.36
C THR A 7 -26.79 -14.01 22.44
N GLY A 8 -27.65 -14.88 22.97
CA GLY A 8 -28.89 -14.53 23.69
C GLY A 8 -28.80 -13.66 24.95
N ILE A 9 -30.00 -13.37 25.49
CA ILE A 9 -30.29 -12.44 26.58
C ILE A 9 -29.62 -12.85 27.90
N SER A 10 -29.00 -11.90 28.59
CA SER A 10 -28.45 -12.09 29.94
C SER A 10 -29.29 -11.33 30.98
N PHE A 11 -29.66 -11.99 32.08
CA PHE A 11 -30.39 -11.40 33.22
C PHE A 11 -29.41 -10.85 34.25
N VAL A 12 -29.55 -9.59 34.66
CA VAL A 12 -28.76 -8.99 35.76
C VAL A 12 -29.64 -8.97 37.01
N ILE A 13 -29.25 -9.69 38.07
CA ILE A 13 -29.98 -9.72 39.35
C ILE A 13 -29.68 -8.44 40.14
N PRO A 14 -30.66 -7.57 40.44
CA PRO A 14 -30.43 -6.37 41.24
C PRO A 14 -30.30 -6.71 42.73
N ARG A 15 -29.52 -5.90 43.46
CA ARG A 15 -29.24 -6.06 44.90
C ARG A 15 -30.28 -5.34 45.78
N SER A 16 -31.36 -4.80 45.19
CA SER A 16 -32.39 -4.00 45.85
C SER A 16 -33.78 -4.33 45.27
N LEU A 17 -34.79 -4.46 46.14
CA LEU A 17 -36.17 -4.88 45.80
C LEU A 17 -36.99 -3.81 45.04
N ASN A 18 -36.37 -2.73 44.56
CA ASN A 18 -37.08 -1.56 44.00
C ASN A 18 -36.44 -0.98 42.72
N GLU A 19 -35.60 -1.76 42.03
CA GLU A 19 -35.05 -1.42 40.70
C GLU A 19 -35.82 -2.17 39.61
N GLU A 20 -36.23 -1.47 38.55
CA GLU A 20 -36.89 -2.09 37.38
C GLU A 20 -35.96 -3.13 36.73
N PRO A 21 -36.49 -4.28 36.25
CA PRO A 21 -35.67 -5.29 35.62
C PRO A 21 -35.01 -4.74 34.36
N SER A 22 -33.68 -4.83 34.29
CA SER A 22 -32.90 -4.39 33.14
C SER A 22 -32.34 -5.58 32.37
N TYR A 23 -32.59 -5.60 31.07
CA TYR A 23 -32.18 -6.63 30.14
C TYR A 23 -31.06 -6.10 29.24
N GLU A 24 -30.14 -6.98 28.86
CA GLU A 24 -29.10 -6.69 27.88
C GLU A 24 -29.09 -7.78 26.80
N SER A 25 -29.00 -7.35 25.54
CA SER A 25 -28.73 -8.23 24.40
C SER A 25 -27.54 -7.73 23.60
N LYS A 26 -26.93 -8.61 22.81
CA LYS A 26 -25.72 -8.30 22.05
C LYS A 26 -25.59 -9.11 20.76
N PHE A 27 -24.91 -8.50 19.79
CA PHE A 27 -24.40 -9.20 18.62
C PHE A 27 -22.94 -8.82 18.38
N ARG A 28 -22.26 -9.65 17.58
CA ARG A 28 -20.85 -9.47 17.25
C ARG A 28 -20.65 -9.35 15.76
N ILE A 29 -19.74 -8.47 15.36
CA ILE A 29 -19.35 -8.25 13.97
C ILE A 29 -17.85 -8.41 13.83
N LEU A 30 -17.44 -9.19 12.82
CA LEU A 30 -16.06 -9.22 12.36
C LEU A 30 -15.80 -8.03 11.43
N VAL A 31 -14.84 -7.22 11.82
CA VAL A 31 -14.39 -6.04 11.08
C VAL A 31 -13.30 -6.42 10.08
N GLU A 32 -13.56 -6.12 8.80
CA GLU A 32 -12.56 -6.19 7.73
C GLU A 32 -11.91 -4.80 7.55
N PRO A 33 -10.61 -4.73 7.22
CA PRO A 33 -9.94 -3.45 6.96
C PRO A 33 -10.52 -2.80 5.70
N VAL A 34 -10.89 -1.52 5.80
CA VAL A 34 -11.44 -0.72 4.70
C VAL A 34 -10.39 -0.33 3.64
N ASN A 35 -9.10 -0.48 3.96
CA ASN A 35 -7.98 0.03 3.16
C ASN A 35 -7.27 -1.06 2.34
N ALA A 36 -8.01 -1.90 1.59
CA ALA A 36 -7.39 -2.74 0.55
C ALA A 36 -6.90 -1.90 -0.65
N GLU A 37 -7.32 -0.64 -0.75
CA GLU A 37 -6.90 0.32 -1.76
C GLU A 37 -5.40 0.69 -1.67
N ASN A 38 -4.80 0.58 -0.48
CA ASN A 38 -3.39 0.91 -0.29
C ASN A 38 -2.44 -0.15 -0.84
N ASP A 39 -2.95 -1.32 -1.22
CA ASP A 39 -2.16 -2.33 -1.95
C ASP A 39 -2.07 -2.02 -3.45
N LEU A 40 -2.80 -1.03 -3.97
CA LEU A 40 -2.58 -0.52 -5.33
C LEU A 40 -1.37 0.40 -5.41
N GLY A 41 -1.00 1.06 -4.31
CA GLY A 41 0.24 1.84 -4.20
C GLY A 41 1.49 0.95 -4.22
N SER A 42 1.36 -0.32 -3.79
CA SER A 42 2.44 -1.31 -3.86
C SER A 42 2.67 -1.83 -5.29
N LEU A 43 1.67 -1.72 -6.17
CA LEU A 43 1.76 -2.08 -7.59
C LEU A 43 2.46 -1.03 -8.46
N THR A 44 2.80 0.13 -7.88
CA THR A 44 3.62 1.17 -8.53
C THR A 44 4.97 1.31 -7.83
N PRO A 45 5.93 0.39 -8.04
CA PRO A 45 7.28 0.53 -7.52
C PRO A 45 7.95 1.74 -8.19
N GLY A 46 7.94 2.89 -7.50
CA GLY A 46 8.51 4.15 -8.01
C GLY A 46 7.87 5.43 -7.47
N LEU A 47 6.68 5.35 -6.87
CA LEU A 47 6.02 6.48 -6.21
C LEU A 47 5.96 6.25 -4.70
N GLY A 48 7.05 6.58 -4.00
CA GLY A 48 7.06 6.79 -2.55
C GLY A 48 6.69 5.57 -1.70
N ASP A 49 7.71 4.93 -1.12
CA ASP A 49 7.62 3.84 -0.17
C ASP A 49 7.00 4.30 1.16
N LYS A 50 5.68 4.49 1.17
CA LYS A 50 4.91 4.80 2.36
C LYS A 50 4.44 3.46 2.94
N ASN A 51 5.24 2.92 3.86
CA ASN A 51 4.84 1.86 4.79
C ASN A 51 3.61 2.33 5.59
N ILE A 52 2.42 2.24 5.00
CA ILE A 52 1.16 2.51 5.65
C ILE A 52 0.69 1.18 6.20
N THR A 53 0.92 0.98 7.49
CA THR A 53 0.36 -0.15 8.22
C THR A 53 -1.14 -0.21 7.96
N SER A 54 -1.62 -1.37 7.51
CA SER A 54 -3.05 -1.67 7.35
C SER A 54 -3.72 -1.74 8.73
N SER A 55 -3.80 -0.60 9.42
CA SER A 55 -4.43 -0.48 10.71
C SER A 55 -5.93 -0.59 10.50
N LEU A 56 -6.54 -1.57 11.17
CA LEU A 56 -7.99 -1.66 11.25
C LEU A 56 -8.52 -0.43 11.98
N ASP A 57 -9.29 0.39 11.27
CA ASP A 57 -9.86 1.61 11.81
C ASP A 57 -11.21 1.32 12.49
N TYR A 58 -11.12 0.75 13.69
CA TYR A 58 -12.29 0.51 14.53
C TYR A 58 -12.99 1.82 14.93
N GLN A 59 -12.25 2.93 15.02
CA GLN A 59 -12.83 4.20 15.44
C GLN A 59 -13.80 4.72 14.38
N THR A 60 -13.40 4.67 13.11
CA THR A 60 -14.29 5.02 12.00
C THR A 60 -15.53 4.12 11.98
N GLN A 61 -15.38 2.81 12.16
CA GLN A 61 -16.55 1.91 12.17
C GLN A 61 -17.51 2.14 13.34
N ILE A 62 -16.98 2.47 14.52
CA ILE A 62 -17.82 2.84 15.67
C ILE A 62 -18.55 4.16 15.40
N GLN A 63 -17.90 5.14 14.76
CA GLN A 63 -18.55 6.40 14.38
C GLN A 63 -19.65 6.20 13.35
N VAL A 64 -19.41 5.35 12.35
CA VAL A 64 -20.42 4.95 11.36
C VAL A 64 -21.59 4.27 12.06
N LEU A 65 -21.37 3.29 12.93
CA LEU A 65 -22.43 2.64 13.71
C LEU A 65 -23.22 3.60 14.61
N ARG A 66 -22.70 4.78 14.91
CA ARG A 66 -23.38 5.83 15.69
C ARG A 66 -23.82 7.01 14.82
N SER A 67 -23.69 6.93 13.50
CA SER A 67 -24.00 8.04 12.62
C SER A 67 -25.51 8.27 12.57
N PRO A 68 -25.97 9.54 12.50
CA PRO A 68 -27.38 9.85 12.32
C PRO A 68 -28.00 9.13 11.12
N GLU A 69 -27.28 9.08 9.99
CA GLU A 69 -27.76 8.46 8.76
C GLU A 69 -28.13 6.97 8.94
N LEU A 70 -27.30 6.18 9.64
CA LEU A 70 -27.63 4.78 9.88
C LEU A 70 -28.70 4.63 10.97
N MET A 71 -28.63 5.43 12.03
CA MET A 71 -29.58 5.34 13.12
C MET A 71 -30.97 5.80 12.73
N GLU A 72 -31.12 6.75 11.81
CA GLU A 72 -32.43 7.18 11.29
C GLU A 72 -33.15 6.03 10.59
N VAL A 73 -32.42 5.22 9.80
CA VAL A 73 -32.99 4.04 9.13
C VAL A 73 -33.42 2.98 10.15
N VAL A 74 -32.63 2.78 11.22
CA VAL A 74 -32.99 1.88 12.32
C VAL A 74 -34.23 2.41 13.05
N LEU A 75 -34.23 3.69 13.39
CA LEU A 75 -35.27 4.38 14.13
C LEU A 75 -36.61 4.35 13.38
N ALA A 76 -36.59 4.61 12.07
CA ALA A 76 -37.79 4.59 11.23
C ALA A 76 -38.49 3.22 11.22
N GLU A 77 -37.74 2.12 11.33
CA GLU A 77 -38.33 0.78 11.41
C GLU A 77 -38.82 0.46 12.83
N VAL A 78 -38.03 0.81 13.85
CA VAL A 78 -38.38 0.57 15.26
C VAL A 78 -39.61 1.38 15.69
N GLN A 79 -39.72 2.64 15.26
CA GLN A 79 -40.82 3.55 15.60
C GLN A 79 -42.19 3.10 15.07
N LYS A 80 -42.24 2.16 14.11
CA LYS A 80 -43.51 1.58 13.66
C LYS A 80 -44.24 0.85 14.78
N ASN A 81 -43.48 0.23 15.68
CA ASN A 81 -44.00 -0.54 16.81
C ASN A 81 -43.75 0.15 18.16
N TYR A 82 -42.76 1.06 18.23
CA TYR A 82 -42.31 1.75 19.45
C TYR A 82 -42.12 3.26 19.20
N PRO A 83 -43.20 4.05 19.09
CA PRO A 83 -43.15 5.46 18.68
C PRO A 83 -42.46 6.39 19.69
N GLU A 84 -42.33 5.95 20.95
CA GLU A 84 -41.68 6.69 22.03
C GLU A 84 -40.15 6.73 21.94
N ILE A 85 -39.55 5.88 21.11
CA ILE A 85 -38.09 5.81 20.96
C ILE A 85 -37.59 7.01 20.17
N SER A 86 -36.59 7.70 20.73
CA SER A 86 -35.86 8.80 20.11
C SER A 86 -34.42 8.41 19.81
N TYR A 87 -33.78 9.14 18.90
CA TYR A 87 -32.35 8.96 18.61
C TYR A 87 -31.48 9.00 19.87
N ASP A 88 -31.71 9.97 20.77
CA ASP A 88 -30.94 10.12 22.00
C ASP A 88 -31.10 8.93 22.95
N SER A 89 -32.33 8.41 23.08
CA SER A 89 -32.61 7.22 23.89
C SER A 89 -31.93 5.97 23.31
N LEU A 90 -31.90 5.85 21.97
CA LEU A 90 -31.29 4.74 21.28
C LEU A 90 -29.76 4.77 21.42
N ILE A 91 -29.13 5.92 21.17
CA ILE A 91 -27.67 6.05 21.27
C ILE A 91 -27.19 5.97 22.72
N GLY A 92 -27.95 6.52 23.68
CA GLY A 92 -27.61 6.51 25.10
C GLY A 92 -27.54 5.11 25.70
N ASN A 93 -28.40 4.20 25.22
CA ASN A 93 -28.46 2.81 25.69
C ASN A 93 -27.61 1.84 24.84
N LEU A 94 -27.04 2.31 23.72
CA LEU A 94 -26.20 1.53 22.83
C LEU A 94 -24.72 1.59 23.24
N LYS A 95 -24.14 0.41 23.47
CA LYS A 95 -22.72 0.25 23.77
C LYS A 95 -22.02 -0.52 22.65
N ILE A 96 -20.88 -0.01 22.21
CA ILE A 96 -20.07 -0.64 21.15
C ILE A 96 -18.65 -0.74 21.69
N THR A 97 -18.14 -1.97 21.78
CA THR A 97 -16.79 -2.22 22.32
C THR A 97 -16.04 -3.22 21.46
N ARG A 98 -14.71 -3.11 21.45
CA ARG A 98 -13.85 -4.10 20.81
C ARG A 98 -13.56 -5.23 21.79
N LEU A 99 -13.71 -6.48 21.34
CA LEU A 99 -13.39 -7.64 22.16
C LEU A 99 -11.87 -7.88 22.19
N GLY A 100 -11.22 -7.39 23.25
CA GLY A 100 -9.78 -7.56 23.46
C GLY A 100 -8.95 -7.04 22.27
N LYS A 101 -7.93 -7.80 21.86
CA LYS A 101 -7.10 -7.51 20.68
C LYS A 101 -7.59 -8.23 19.41
N THR A 102 -8.88 -8.53 19.31
CA THR A 102 -9.46 -9.21 18.13
C THR A 102 -9.93 -8.20 17.08
N LYS A 103 -10.42 -8.70 15.94
CA LYS A 103 -11.10 -7.88 14.92
C LYS A 103 -12.62 -7.80 15.15
N ILE A 104 -13.08 -8.09 16.35
CA ILE A 104 -14.51 -8.24 16.64
C ILE A 104 -14.99 -7.02 17.42
N LEU A 105 -16.06 -6.39 16.93
CA LEU A 105 -16.87 -5.45 17.67
C LEU A 105 -18.05 -6.19 18.30
N GLU A 106 -18.28 -5.96 19.58
CA GLU A 106 -19.48 -6.36 20.29
C GLU A 106 -20.35 -5.12 20.46
N ILE A 107 -21.59 -5.23 19.97
CA ILE A 107 -22.61 -4.22 20.08
C ILE A 107 -23.62 -4.76 21.09
N SER A 108 -23.88 -4.02 22.16
CA SER A 108 -24.89 -4.34 23.15
C SER A 108 -25.86 -3.19 23.37
N TYR A 109 -27.09 -3.53 23.73
CA TYR A 109 -28.15 -2.58 24.03
C TYR A 109 -28.87 -3.00 25.30
N GLN A 110 -29.09 -2.04 26.19
CA GLN A 110 -29.69 -2.24 27.50
C GLN A 110 -31.06 -1.55 27.58
N GLY A 111 -32.04 -2.20 28.19
CA GLY A 111 -33.38 -1.62 28.37
C GLY A 111 -34.29 -2.47 29.25
N ASN A 112 -35.54 -2.04 29.42
CA ASN A 112 -36.51 -2.71 30.29
C ASN A 112 -37.45 -3.65 29.52
N ASP A 113 -37.55 -3.48 28.20
CA ASP A 113 -38.37 -4.31 27.31
C ASP A 113 -37.48 -5.21 26.44
N PRO A 114 -37.48 -6.54 26.67
CA PRO A 114 -36.65 -7.46 25.89
C PRO A 114 -37.01 -7.53 24.41
N ASP A 115 -38.28 -7.36 24.03
CA ASP A 115 -38.72 -7.44 22.64
C ASP A 115 -38.28 -6.20 21.86
N LEU A 116 -38.34 -5.03 22.48
CA LEU A 116 -37.77 -3.79 21.96
C LEU A 116 -36.27 -3.92 21.72
N ILE A 117 -35.53 -4.42 22.72
CA ILE A 117 -34.07 -4.58 22.65
C ILE A 117 -33.68 -5.47 21.46
N LEU A 118 -34.37 -6.61 21.30
CA LEU A 118 -34.14 -7.52 20.17
C LEU A 118 -34.46 -6.87 18.84
N THR A 119 -35.56 -6.12 18.76
CA THR A 119 -35.97 -5.41 17.55
C THR A 119 -34.92 -4.38 17.13
N ILE A 120 -34.40 -3.58 18.08
CA ILE A 120 -33.37 -2.58 17.82
C ILE A 120 -32.08 -3.24 17.31
N LEU A 121 -31.59 -4.28 18.00
CA LEU A 121 -30.33 -4.92 17.63
C LEU A 121 -30.41 -5.69 16.30
N ASP A 122 -31.53 -6.37 16.03
CA ASP A 122 -31.74 -7.07 14.76
C ASP A 122 -31.81 -6.07 13.60
N GLN A 123 -32.52 -4.96 13.79
CA GLN A 123 -32.60 -3.92 12.77
C GLN A 123 -31.25 -3.23 12.55
N LEU A 124 -30.53 -2.91 13.62
CA LEU A 124 -29.19 -2.33 13.53
C LEU A 124 -28.22 -3.24 12.79
N ALA A 125 -28.24 -4.55 13.08
CA ALA A 125 -27.40 -5.53 12.40
C ALA A 125 -27.71 -5.58 10.89
N LYS A 126 -28.98 -5.59 10.50
CA LYS A 126 -29.40 -5.59 9.08
C LYS A 126 -28.97 -4.33 8.34
N VAL A 127 -29.22 -3.17 8.95
CA VAL A 127 -28.88 -1.86 8.37
C VAL A 127 -27.37 -1.73 8.17
N TYR A 128 -26.59 -2.09 9.18
CA TYR A 128 -25.12 -2.04 9.09
C TYR A 128 -24.56 -3.04 8.07
N LEU A 129 -25.11 -4.25 8.00
CA LEU A 129 -24.67 -5.24 7.01
C LEU A 129 -24.90 -4.71 5.58
N ASN A 130 -26.06 -4.11 5.31
CA ASN A 130 -26.35 -3.51 4.01
C ASN A 130 -25.39 -2.35 3.69
N TYR A 131 -25.23 -1.41 4.63
CA TYR A 131 -24.29 -0.30 4.50
C TYR A 131 -22.87 -0.78 4.15
N SER A 132 -22.34 -1.74 4.91
CA SER A 132 -20.98 -2.25 4.72
C SER A 132 -20.77 -2.95 3.36
N LEU A 133 -21.82 -3.60 2.83
CA LEU A 133 -21.78 -4.20 1.50
C LEU A 133 -21.78 -3.12 0.42
N ASN A 134 -22.61 -2.09 0.55
CA ASN A 134 -22.67 -0.98 -0.40
C ASN A 134 -21.38 -0.16 -0.42
N GLU A 135 -20.81 0.11 0.76
CA GLU A 135 -19.51 0.78 0.90
C GLU A 135 -18.42 -0.01 0.18
N ARG A 136 -18.33 -1.33 0.40
CA ARG A 136 -17.36 -2.19 -0.29
C ARG A 136 -17.51 -2.15 -1.81
N GLN A 137 -18.73 -2.20 -2.32
CA GLN A 137 -18.97 -2.11 -3.76
C GLN A 137 -18.59 -0.74 -4.32
N THR A 138 -18.82 0.32 -3.56
CA THR A 138 -18.47 1.69 -3.92
C THR A 138 -16.96 1.85 -4.00
N ASN A 139 -16.23 1.42 -2.96
CA ASN A 139 -14.77 1.45 -2.91
C ASN A 139 -14.14 0.65 -4.06
N LEU A 140 -14.65 -0.56 -4.33
CA LEU A 140 -14.20 -1.37 -5.48
C LEU A 140 -14.38 -0.63 -6.81
N ARG A 141 -15.52 0.03 -7.00
CA ARG A 141 -15.80 0.81 -8.22
C ARG A 141 -14.87 2.01 -8.34
N GLN A 142 -14.62 2.72 -7.24
CA GLN A 142 -13.68 3.85 -7.21
C GLN A 142 -12.25 3.39 -7.53
N GLY A 143 -11.82 2.25 -6.99
CA GLY A 143 -10.52 1.65 -7.30
C GLY A 143 -10.38 1.28 -8.78
N ILE A 144 -11.41 0.67 -9.38
CA ILE A 144 -11.44 0.40 -10.84
C ILE A 144 -11.34 1.70 -11.63
N GLN A 145 -12.15 2.70 -11.29
CA GLN A 145 -12.14 4.00 -11.96
C GLN A 145 -10.78 4.70 -11.85
N PHE A 146 -10.11 4.59 -10.70
CA PHE A 146 -8.77 5.10 -10.52
C PHE A 146 -7.79 4.46 -11.52
N ILE A 147 -7.81 3.13 -11.66
CA ILE A 147 -6.96 2.40 -12.62
C ILE A 147 -7.27 2.83 -14.05
N GLU A 148 -8.55 2.87 -14.42
CA GLU A 148 -9.00 3.29 -15.75
C GLU A 148 -8.54 4.71 -16.11
N ASN A 149 -8.51 5.62 -15.12
CA ASN A 149 -8.01 6.99 -15.31
C ASN A 149 -6.48 7.07 -15.42
N GLN A 150 -5.73 6.17 -14.78
CA GLN A 150 -4.27 6.15 -14.84
C GLN A 150 -3.73 5.44 -16.09
N LEU A 151 -4.48 4.49 -16.64
CA LEU A 151 -4.02 3.67 -17.76
C LEU A 151 -3.63 4.50 -19.01
N PRO A 152 -4.39 5.51 -19.45
CA PRO A 152 -4.04 6.31 -20.63
C PRO A 152 -2.74 7.13 -20.45
N SER A 153 -2.50 7.68 -19.26
CA SER A 153 -1.30 8.49 -18.99
C SER A 153 -0.03 7.62 -19.02
N LEU A 154 -0.12 6.41 -18.46
CA LEU A 154 0.96 5.42 -18.52
C LEU A 154 1.22 4.93 -19.95
N GLN A 155 0.17 4.64 -20.72
CA GLN A 155 0.31 4.29 -22.13
C GLN A 155 0.97 5.42 -22.94
N ALA A 156 0.54 6.67 -22.73
CA ALA A 156 1.16 7.84 -23.36
C ALA A 156 2.63 7.98 -22.99
N ARG A 157 2.99 7.71 -21.73
CA ARG A 157 4.38 7.73 -21.27
C ARG A 157 5.23 6.63 -21.92
N VAL A 158 4.70 5.40 -22.05
CA VAL A 158 5.37 4.30 -22.77
C VAL A 158 5.58 4.67 -24.24
N ASN A 159 4.55 5.18 -24.92
CA ASN A 159 4.65 5.61 -26.31
C ASN A 159 5.69 6.73 -26.48
N GLN A 160 5.72 7.70 -25.57
CA GLN A 160 6.73 8.76 -25.59
C GLN A 160 8.14 8.20 -25.46
N LEU A 161 8.38 7.28 -24.51
CA LEU A 161 9.69 6.66 -24.31
C LEU A 161 10.12 5.80 -25.51
N GLN A 162 9.18 5.07 -26.12
CA GLN A 162 9.44 4.32 -27.35
C GLN A 162 9.83 5.24 -28.52
N ASN A 163 9.12 6.37 -28.69
CA ASN A 163 9.46 7.36 -29.71
C ASN A 163 10.83 8.00 -29.46
N GLN A 164 11.16 8.30 -28.20
CA GLN A 164 12.48 8.81 -27.82
C GLN A 164 13.59 7.79 -28.11
N LEU A 165 13.35 6.51 -27.81
CA LEU A 165 14.28 5.43 -28.12
C LEU A 165 14.46 5.26 -29.65
N GLN A 166 13.37 5.32 -30.40
CA GLN A 166 13.43 5.22 -31.87
C GLN A 166 14.22 6.39 -32.47
N ALA A 167 13.94 7.63 -32.05
CA ALA A 167 14.69 8.81 -32.49
C ALA A 167 16.18 8.71 -32.13
N PHE A 168 16.51 8.16 -30.97
CA PHE A 168 17.89 7.88 -30.58
C PHE A 168 18.56 6.84 -31.50
N ARG A 169 17.86 5.72 -31.78
CA ARG A 169 18.36 4.68 -32.70
C ARG A 169 18.61 5.23 -34.11
N GLU A 170 17.69 6.02 -34.64
CA GLU A 170 17.81 6.62 -35.98
C GLU A 170 18.96 7.63 -36.05
N ARG A 171 19.03 8.55 -35.07
CA ARG A 171 20.06 9.61 -35.04
C ARG A 171 21.48 9.07 -35.02
N TYR A 172 21.69 7.94 -34.35
CA TYR A 172 23.00 7.34 -34.18
C TYR A 172 23.19 6.03 -34.97
N GLN A 173 22.23 5.67 -35.84
CA GLN A 173 22.23 4.44 -36.64
C GLN A 173 22.47 3.18 -35.79
N PHE A 174 21.91 3.15 -34.58
CA PHE A 174 22.03 2.02 -33.66
C PHE A 174 20.90 1.03 -33.90
N THR A 175 21.22 -0.11 -34.53
CA THR A 175 20.31 -1.26 -34.61
C THR A 175 20.09 -1.92 -33.24
N ASP A 176 21.14 -1.98 -32.43
CA ASP A 176 21.11 -2.41 -31.03
C ASP A 176 22.03 -1.49 -30.19
N PRO A 177 21.46 -0.52 -29.44
CA PRO A 177 22.24 0.41 -28.62
C PRO A 177 23.09 -0.28 -27.55
N ASP A 178 22.59 -1.36 -26.94
CA ASP A 178 23.26 -2.04 -25.83
C ASP A 178 24.49 -2.79 -26.34
N SER A 179 24.33 -3.53 -27.44
CA SER A 179 25.45 -4.20 -28.12
C SER A 179 26.52 -3.20 -28.60
N LYS A 180 26.10 -2.04 -29.12
CA LYS A 180 27.04 -1.01 -29.57
C LYS A 180 27.78 -0.34 -28.42
N ALA A 181 27.10 -0.07 -27.30
CA ALA A 181 27.72 0.47 -26.09
C ALA A 181 28.80 -0.48 -25.54
N ALA A 182 28.51 -1.79 -25.54
CA ALA A 182 29.50 -2.81 -25.18
C ALA A 182 30.70 -2.81 -26.14
N GLN A 183 30.46 -2.70 -27.46
CA GLN A 183 31.53 -2.62 -28.46
C GLN A 183 32.44 -1.39 -28.27
N ILE A 184 31.86 -0.20 -28.05
CA ILE A 184 32.61 1.04 -27.83
C ILE A 184 33.46 0.93 -26.56
N THR A 185 32.89 0.37 -25.48
CA THR A 185 33.61 0.14 -24.21
C THR A 185 34.81 -0.79 -24.40
N SER A 186 34.64 -1.85 -25.21
CA SER A 186 35.73 -2.76 -25.58
C SER A 186 36.83 -2.04 -26.36
N GLN A 187 36.49 -1.26 -27.38
CA GLN A 187 37.46 -0.48 -28.17
C GLN A 187 38.21 0.55 -27.31
N MET A 188 37.51 1.24 -26.40
CA MET A 188 38.14 2.20 -25.50
C MET A 188 39.12 1.52 -24.55
N THR A 189 38.78 0.34 -24.05
CA THR A 189 39.68 -0.46 -23.21
C THR A 189 40.93 -0.88 -23.98
N ALA A 190 40.77 -1.35 -25.22
CA ALA A 190 41.88 -1.73 -26.08
C ALA A 190 42.80 -0.54 -26.40
N LEU A 191 42.24 0.64 -26.70
CA LEU A 191 43.00 1.87 -26.94
C LEU A 191 43.77 2.34 -25.70
N LYS A 192 43.18 2.23 -24.50
CA LYS A 192 43.90 2.53 -23.25
C LYS A 192 45.09 1.59 -23.05
N GLN A 193 44.93 0.30 -23.34
CA GLN A 193 46.03 -0.67 -23.27
C GLN A 193 47.13 -0.37 -24.29
N GLN A 194 46.79 -0.01 -25.52
CA GLN A 194 47.78 0.43 -26.51
C GLN A 194 48.55 1.68 -26.05
N ASN A 195 47.85 2.70 -25.53
CA ASN A 195 48.51 3.90 -25.02
C ASN A 195 49.49 3.57 -23.89
N LEU A 196 49.08 2.75 -22.93
CA LEU A 196 49.95 2.33 -21.83
C LEU A 196 51.20 1.59 -22.36
N ALA A 197 51.03 0.70 -23.33
CA ALA A 197 52.15 -0.02 -23.95
C ALA A 197 53.11 0.93 -24.70
N LEU A 198 52.57 1.91 -25.42
CA LEU A 198 53.34 2.96 -26.10
C LEU A 198 54.12 3.83 -25.11
N GLU A 199 53.50 4.23 -24.00
CA GLU A 199 54.17 4.98 -22.93
C GLU A 199 55.33 4.18 -22.33
N GLN A 200 55.12 2.89 -22.05
CA GLN A 200 56.19 1.99 -21.59
C GLN A 200 57.33 1.88 -22.61
N GLN A 201 57.01 1.76 -23.90
CA GLN A 201 58.01 1.67 -24.96
C GLN A 201 58.79 2.99 -25.13
N LEU A 202 58.12 4.13 -25.00
CA LEU A 202 58.73 5.46 -24.99
C LEU A 202 59.66 5.63 -23.78
N ALA A 203 59.21 5.24 -22.58
CA ALA A 203 60.02 5.28 -21.37
C ALA A 203 61.27 4.41 -21.52
N LYS A 204 61.13 3.19 -22.04
CA LYS A 204 62.26 2.28 -22.33
C LYS A 204 63.22 2.88 -23.35
N SER A 205 62.72 3.46 -24.44
CA SER A 205 63.56 4.06 -25.47
C SER A 205 64.32 5.28 -24.94
N ARG A 206 63.68 6.10 -24.10
CA ARG A 206 64.33 7.22 -23.41
C ARG A 206 65.40 6.75 -22.45
N PHE A 207 65.12 5.72 -21.66
CA PHE A 207 66.09 5.11 -20.75
C PHE A 207 67.32 4.57 -21.50
N ASN A 208 67.10 3.87 -22.62
CA ASN A 208 68.20 3.38 -23.46
C ASN A 208 69.04 4.55 -24.00
N LEU A 209 68.40 5.61 -24.48
CA LEU A 209 69.10 6.78 -25.01
C LEU A 209 69.89 7.52 -23.91
N SER A 210 69.34 7.68 -22.70
CA SER A 210 70.10 8.23 -21.57
C SER A 210 71.28 7.33 -21.19
N SER A 211 71.11 6.00 -21.19
CA SER A 211 72.22 5.08 -20.89
C SER A 211 73.34 5.12 -21.93
N LEU A 212 73.03 5.44 -23.19
CA LEU A 212 74.02 5.59 -24.26
C LEU A 212 74.75 6.94 -24.21
N GLN A 213 74.09 7.97 -23.65
CA GLN A 213 74.66 9.32 -23.48
C GLN A 213 75.49 9.47 -22.19
N GLU A 214 75.25 8.64 -21.17
CA GLU A 214 76.14 8.54 -20.02
C GLU A 214 77.49 7.92 -20.43
N GLU A 215 78.58 8.44 -19.86
CA GLU A 215 79.99 8.24 -20.25
C GLU A 215 80.46 6.77 -20.28
N THR A 216 79.65 5.84 -19.77
CA THR A 216 79.89 4.38 -19.74
C THR A 216 79.18 3.61 -20.86
N GLY A 217 78.15 4.16 -21.51
CA GLY A 217 77.39 3.48 -22.57
C GLY A 217 78.09 3.45 -23.92
N ALA A 218 78.85 4.50 -24.24
CA ALA A 218 79.72 4.54 -25.42
C ALA A 218 80.84 3.48 -25.35
N VAL A 219 81.30 3.12 -24.15
CA VAL A 219 82.37 2.13 -23.94
C VAL A 219 81.85 0.69 -24.09
N ALA A 220 80.61 0.42 -23.63
CA ALA A 220 79.99 -0.91 -23.78
C ALA A 220 79.60 -1.23 -25.24
N ALA A 221 79.08 -0.25 -25.99
CA ALA A 221 78.73 -0.42 -27.40
C ALA A 221 79.96 -0.60 -28.32
N LEU A 222 81.13 -0.06 -27.92
CA LEU A 222 82.40 -0.25 -28.61
C LEU A 222 83.11 -1.57 -28.24
N SER A 223 82.75 -2.21 -27.12
CA SER A 223 83.33 -3.50 -26.70
C SER A 223 82.58 -4.75 -27.19
N GLU A 224 81.34 -4.61 -27.66
CA GLU A 224 80.52 -5.71 -28.20
C GLU A 224 80.44 -5.73 -29.74
N ALA A 225 81.15 -4.84 -30.44
CA ALA A 225 81.28 -4.95 -31.89
C ALA A 225 82.11 -6.20 -32.25
N PRO A 226 81.56 -7.22 -32.93
CA PRO A 226 82.37 -8.32 -33.44
C PRO A 226 83.30 -7.78 -34.54
N LEU A 227 84.57 -8.19 -34.48
CA LEU A 227 85.53 -8.02 -35.59
C LEU A 227 85.03 -8.75 -36.85
#